data_AF-A0AAJ0C392-F1
#
_entry.id   AF-A0AAJ0C392-F1
#
_cell.length_a   1.000
_cell.length_b   1.000
_cell.length_c   1.000
_cell.angle_alpha   90.00
_cell.angle_beta   90.00
_cell.angle_gamma   90.00
#
_symmetry.space_group_name_H-M   'P 1'
#
loop_
_entity.id
_entity.type
_entity.pdbx_description
1 polymer ?
#
loop_
_entity_poly.entity_id
_entity_poly.type
_entity_poly.pdbx_seq_one_letter_code
_entity_poly.pdbx_strand_id
1 'polypeptide(L)'
;MAHVAPNCSSTNCVANCDAKSYCDPGYGAEWSEIGECPLRVCCSTWGFCGLTEEFCGDKKVRRPSCEASEDSIRRVVVAIGGWDFTEPWKATRDTFSDLAASETSQRAFFASLISFMSMYSFDGVDIDWEYPAAEDRSGRSEDFAEYCASLTKQPINGFITKALTHFFIDTSIFT
;
A
#
# COMPACT_ATOMS: atom_id res chain seq x y z
N MET A 1 -2.28 -9.39 -13.92
CA MET A 1 -3.67 -9.20 -13.45
C MET A 1 -4.17 -10.57 -13.03
N ALA A 2 -4.52 -10.74 -11.75
CA ALA A 2 -5.04 -12.02 -11.25
C ALA A 2 -6.54 -12.10 -11.57
N HIS A 3 -6.94 -13.11 -12.35
CA HIS A 3 -8.34 -13.42 -12.60
C HIS A 3 -8.77 -14.41 -11.51
N VAL A 4 -9.77 -14.08 -10.70
CA VAL A 4 -10.05 -14.86 -9.48
C VAL A 4 -11.36 -15.66 -9.54
N ALA A 5 -12.40 -15.19 -10.24
CA ALA A 5 -13.60 -15.97 -10.56
C ALA A 5 -14.50 -15.21 -11.56
N PRO A 6 -15.44 -15.88 -12.27
CA PRO A 6 -15.53 -17.32 -12.52
C PRO A 6 -14.58 -17.78 -13.64
N ASN A 7 -13.69 -16.90 -14.09
CA ASN A 7 -12.82 -17.12 -15.23
C ASN A 7 -11.56 -17.94 -14.90
N CYS A 8 -11.38 -18.38 -13.65
CA CYS A 8 -10.30 -19.27 -13.23
C CYS A 8 -10.88 -20.63 -12.84
N SER A 9 -10.55 -21.65 -13.61
CA SER A 9 -10.80 -23.07 -13.39
C SER A 9 -9.47 -23.83 -13.38
N SER A 10 -9.47 -25.07 -12.89
CA SER A 10 -8.30 -25.95 -12.95
C SER A 10 -7.77 -26.18 -14.38
N THR A 11 -8.59 -25.92 -15.40
CA THR A 11 -8.25 -26.05 -16.82
C THR A 11 -7.63 -24.81 -17.46
N ASN A 12 -7.74 -23.62 -16.85
CA ASN A 12 -7.17 -22.38 -17.40
C ASN A 12 -6.36 -21.55 -16.38
N CYS A 13 -6.14 -22.10 -15.18
CA CYS A 13 -5.31 -21.51 -14.14
C CYS A 13 -3.81 -21.58 -14.48
N VAL A 14 -3.12 -20.43 -14.38
CA VAL A 14 -1.67 -20.35 -14.58
C VAL A 14 -0.90 -20.49 -13.25
N ALA A 15 -1.46 -20.03 -12.13
CA ALA A 15 -0.91 -20.17 -10.77
C ALA A 15 -1.98 -19.89 -9.69
N ASN A 16 -1.81 -20.49 -8.50
CA ASN A 16 -2.69 -20.30 -7.32
C ASN A 16 -4.19 -20.53 -7.62
N CYS A 17 -4.55 -21.74 -8.07
CA CYS A 17 -5.90 -22.04 -8.55
C CYS A 17 -6.99 -22.04 -7.48
N ASP A 18 -6.60 -22.06 -6.21
CA ASP A 18 -7.48 -21.91 -5.05
C ASP A 18 -7.50 -20.47 -4.52
N ALA A 19 -6.90 -19.51 -5.24
CA ALA A 19 -6.90 -18.11 -4.83
C ALA A 19 -8.34 -17.57 -4.76
N LYS A 20 -8.61 -16.84 -3.68
CA LYS A 20 -9.87 -16.15 -3.48
C LYS A 20 -9.68 -14.66 -3.68
N SER A 21 -10.74 -14.01 -4.14
CA SER A 21 -10.78 -12.55 -4.21
C SER A 21 -10.89 -12.01 -2.79
N TYR A 22 -10.46 -10.77 -2.55
CA TYR A 22 -10.61 -10.21 -1.23
C TYR A 22 -12.11 -10.03 -0.92
N CYS A 23 -12.85 -9.28 -1.75
CA CYS A 23 -14.29 -9.08 -1.61
C CYS A 23 -15.10 -9.82 -2.68
N ASP A 24 -16.39 -10.05 -2.44
CA ASP A 24 -17.30 -10.67 -3.40
C ASP A 24 -17.95 -9.62 -4.34
N PRO A 25 -17.61 -9.60 -5.64
CA PRO A 25 -18.28 -8.76 -6.62
C PRO A 25 -19.63 -9.34 -7.10
N GLY A 26 -20.09 -10.46 -6.51
CA GLY A 26 -21.31 -11.19 -6.87
C GLY A 26 -21.05 -12.54 -7.54
N TYR A 27 -19.85 -13.11 -7.35
CA TYR A 27 -19.48 -14.44 -7.84
C TYR A 27 -19.78 -15.54 -6.82
N GLY A 28 -19.94 -15.20 -5.54
CA GLY A 28 -20.26 -16.13 -4.47
C GLY A 28 -19.20 -16.17 -3.37
N ALA A 29 -19.64 -16.50 -2.15
CA ALA A 29 -18.79 -16.55 -0.95
C ALA A 29 -17.69 -17.63 -1.03
N GLU A 30 -17.84 -18.61 -1.92
CA GLU A 30 -16.79 -19.61 -2.15
C GLU A 30 -15.57 -19.02 -2.86
N TRP A 31 -15.73 -17.93 -3.63
CA TRP A 31 -14.69 -17.30 -4.45
C TRP A 31 -14.08 -16.04 -3.82
N SER A 32 -14.50 -15.70 -2.61
CA SER A 32 -14.07 -14.49 -1.89
C SER A 32 -13.66 -14.81 -0.46
N GLU A 33 -12.73 -14.03 0.08
CA GLU A 33 -12.31 -14.10 1.48
C GLU A 33 -13.36 -13.46 2.40
N ILE A 34 -13.94 -12.34 1.95
CA ILE A 34 -15.04 -11.63 2.62
C ILE A 34 -16.16 -11.31 1.61
N GLY A 35 -17.40 -11.21 2.10
CA GLY A 35 -18.54 -10.83 1.27
C GLY A 35 -18.50 -9.35 0.88
N GLU A 36 -18.52 -8.46 1.86
CA GLU A 36 -18.58 -7.01 1.63
C GLU A 36 -17.29 -6.30 2.05
N CYS A 37 -16.91 -5.29 1.29
CA CYS A 37 -15.76 -4.46 1.63
C CYS A 37 -15.93 -3.73 2.97
N PRO A 38 -14.87 -3.65 3.80
CA PRO A 38 -14.87 -2.83 5.00
C PRO A 38 -15.23 -1.37 4.70
N LEU A 39 -15.77 -0.66 5.68
CA LEU A 39 -16.17 0.75 5.56
C LEU A 39 -17.23 1.02 4.46
N ARG A 40 -17.94 -0.02 3.99
CA ARG A 40 -18.98 0.04 2.95
C ARG A 40 -18.50 0.63 1.62
N VAL A 41 -17.20 0.48 1.32
CA VAL A 41 -16.63 0.85 0.01
C VAL A 41 -17.02 -0.17 -1.06
N CYS A 42 -16.68 0.07 -2.33
CA CYS A 42 -17.09 -0.80 -3.43
C CYS A 42 -16.13 -1.96 -3.65
N CYS A 43 -16.69 -3.11 -4.02
CA CYS A 43 -15.92 -4.24 -4.53
C CYS A 43 -15.82 -4.12 -6.06
N SER A 44 -14.61 -4.06 -6.61
CA SER A 44 -14.41 -4.06 -8.06
C SER A 44 -14.74 -5.42 -8.65
N THR A 45 -14.97 -5.48 -9.97
CA THR A 45 -15.16 -6.73 -10.73
C THR A 45 -14.02 -7.74 -10.53
N TRP A 46 -12.84 -7.28 -10.13
CA TRP A 46 -11.67 -8.11 -9.88
C TRP A 46 -11.55 -8.57 -8.42
N GLY A 47 -12.49 -8.19 -7.56
CA GLY A 47 -12.52 -8.64 -6.18
C GLY A 47 -11.60 -7.87 -5.22
N PHE A 48 -11.37 -6.58 -5.51
CA PHE A 48 -10.62 -5.66 -4.64
C PHE A 48 -11.53 -4.55 -4.10
N CYS A 49 -11.22 -4.02 -2.92
CA CYS A 49 -11.99 -2.94 -2.30
C CYS A 49 -11.43 -1.56 -2.63
N GLY A 50 -12.30 -0.61 -2.97
CA GLY A 50 -11.88 0.75 -3.33
C GLY A 50 -13.04 1.74 -3.47
N LEU A 51 -12.67 3.00 -3.70
CA LEU A 51 -13.57 4.15 -3.75
C LEU A 51 -13.53 4.89 -5.09
N THR A 52 -12.61 4.53 -6.00
CA THR A 52 -12.48 5.19 -7.29
C THR A 52 -13.55 4.71 -8.26
N GLU A 53 -13.70 5.42 -9.37
CA GLU A 53 -14.64 5.07 -10.44
C GLU A 53 -14.44 3.63 -10.96
N GLU A 54 -13.21 3.11 -10.97
CA GLU A 54 -12.93 1.71 -11.35
C GLU A 54 -13.62 0.69 -10.43
N PHE A 55 -13.83 1.04 -9.16
CA PHE A 55 -14.42 0.15 -8.16
C PHE A 55 -15.92 0.40 -8.01
N CYS A 56 -16.33 1.67 -8.10
CA CYS A 56 -17.69 2.10 -7.80
C CYS A 56 -18.54 2.45 -9.02
N GLY A 57 -17.95 2.65 -10.20
CA GLY A 57 -18.60 3.30 -11.33
C GLY A 57 -19.21 4.63 -10.89
N ASP A 58 -20.49 4.83 -11.21
CA ASP A 58 -21.25 6.03 -10.81
C ASP A 58 -21.70 6.03 -9.33
N LYS A 59 -21.45 4.94 -8.58
CA LYS A 59 -21.91 4.80 -7.19
C LYS A 59 -21.11 5.73 -6.28
N LYS A 60 -21.74 6.78 -5.77
CA LYS A 60 -21.17 7.61 -4.71
C LYS A 60 -21.30 6.93 -3.36
N VAL A 61 -20.20 6.41 -2.83
CA VAL A 61 -20.14 5.91 -1.46
C VAL A 61 -19.95 7.09 -0.52
N ARG A 62 -20.89 7.29 0.41
CA ARG A 62 -20.68 8.23 1.51
C ARG A 62 -19.59 7.64 2.39
N ARG A 63 -18.42 8.28 2.38
CA ARG A 63 -17.35 7.97 3.31
C ARG A 63 -17.92 8.02 4.73
N PRO A 64 -17.82 6.93 5.52
CA PRO A 64 -18.08 7.01 6.94
C PRO A 64 -16.94 7.84 7.55
N SER A 65 -17.10 9.15 7.60
CA SER A 65 -16.33 10.01 8.49
C SER A 65 -17.05 9.99 9.83
N CYS A 66 -16.36 9.59 10.90
CA CYS A 66 -16.87 9.87 12.24
C CYS A 66 -17.06 11.40 12.35
N GLU A 67 -18.16 11.83 12.98
CA GLU A 67 -18.25 13.22 13.45
C GLU A 67 -17.02 13.46 14.35
N ALA A 68 -16.33 14.59 14.21
CA ALA A 68 -15.08 14.86 14.93
C ALA A 68 -15.21 14.79 16.48
N SER A 69 -16.43 14.66 17.00
CA SER A 69 -16.78 14.61 18.42
C SER A 69 -16.96 13.22 19.02
N GLU A 70 -17.03 12.15 18.22
CA GLU A 70 -17.27 10.79 18.75
C GLU A 70 -16.16 9.86 18.20
N ASP A 71 -15.23 9.52 19.09
CA ASP A 71 -14.03 8.70 18.89
C ASP A 71 -13.03 9.23 17.85
N SER A 72 -12.01 9.94 18.33
CA SER A 72 -10.80 10.19 17.54
C SER A 72 -10.24 8.86 17.05
N ILE A 73 -10.29 8.59 15.75
CA ILE A 73 -9.57 7.46 15.16
C ILE A 73 -8.07 7.74 15.36
N ARG A 74 -7.51 7.19 16.44
CA ARG A 74 -6.10 7.33 16.77
C ARG A 74 -5.33 6.26 16.03
N ARG A 75 -4.94 6.56 14.79
CA ARG A 75 -3.92 5.77 14.09
C ARG A 75 -2.54 6.24 14.54
N VAL A 76 -1.70 5.32 14.96
CA VAL A 76 -0.30 5.56 15.28
C VAL A 76 0.53 5.03 14.13
N VAL A 77 1.17 5.95 13.40
CA VAL A 77 2.06 5.61 12.28
C VAL A 77 3.50 5.91 12.65
N VAL A 78 4.43 5.11 12.15
CA VAL A 78 5.87 5.37 12.27
C VAL A 78 6.40 6.00 10.98
N ALA A 79 7.11 7.12 11.09
CA ALA A 79 7.82 7.72 9.96
C ALA A 79 9.28 7.24 9.93
N ILE A 80 9.77 6.86 8.75
CA ILE A 80 11.15 6.41 8.52
C ILE A 80 11.72 7.26 7.40
N GLY A 81 12.78 8.02 7.70
CA GLY A 81 13.45 8.90 6.74
C GLY A 81 13.59 10.32 7.28
N GLY A 82 13.12 11.29 6.50
CA GLY A 82 13.21 12.72 6.77
C GLY A 82 14.45 13.37 6.17
N TRP A 83 14.42 14.70 6.12
CA TRP A 83 15.45 15.51 5.45
C TRP A 83 16.90 15.14 5.81
N ASP A 84 17.15 14.96 7.10
CA ASP A 84 18.47 14.68 7.67
C ASP A 84 19.00 13.28 7.32
N PHE A 85 18.13 12.38 6.83
CA PHE A 85 18.47 10.98 6.53
C PHE A 85 19.30 10.87 5.24
N THR A 86 19.06 11.76 4.28
CA THR A 86 19.71 11.80 2.96
C THR A 86 20.79 12.88 2.83
N GLU A 87 21.18 13.53 3.93
CA GLU A 87 22.24 14.55 3.90
C GLU A 87 23.60 13.96 3.46
N PRO A 88 24.39 14.65 2.61
CA PRO A 88 25.59 14.09 1.97
C PRO A 88 26.66 13.55 2.93
N TRP A 89 26.70 14.07 4.16
CA TRP A 89 27.67 13.69 5.21
C TRP A 89 27.15 12.59 6.15
N LYS A 90 25.94 12.10 5.97
CA LYS A 90 25.38 11.01 6.78
C LYS A 90 25.71 9.66 6.15
N ALA A 91 25.95 8.66 6.98
CA ALA A 91 26.14 7.29 6.52
C ALA A 91 24.87 6.69 5.87
N THR A 92 23.70 7.26 6.16
CA THR A 92 22.39 6.84 5.65
C THR A 92 22.05 7.40 4.27
N ARG A 93 22.89 8.27 3.71
CA ARG A 93 22.55 9.07 2.53
C ARG A 93 22.08 8.26 1.31
N ASP A 94 22.71 7.10 1.08
CA ASP A 94 22.45 6.24 -0.06
C ASP A 94 21.42 5.13 0.29
N THR A 95 20.98 5.04 1.55
CA THR A 95 20.22 3.89 2.09
C THR A 95 18.91 3.65 1.35
N PHE A 96 18.14 4.70 1.06
CA PHE A 96 16.86 4.52 0.34
C PHE A 96 17.06 4.13 -1.12
N SER A 97 18.05 4.71 -1.80
CA SER A 97 18.35 4.34 -3.18
C SER A 97 18.90 2.91 -3.26
N ASP A 98 19.80 2.51 -2.36
CA ASP A 98 20.31 1.12 -2.29
C ASP A 98 19.20 0.12 -1.93
N LEU A 99 18.26 0.53 -1.07
CA LEU A 99 17.06 -0.26 -0.76
C LEU A 99 16.18 -0.42 -2.00
N ALA A 100 15.90 0.66 -2.74
CA ALA A 100 15.10 0.61 -3.96
C ALA A 100 15.74 -0.29 -5.02
N ALA A 101 17.06 -0.25 -5.20
CA ALA A 101 17.76 -0.99 -6.25
C ALA A 101 17.95 -2.51 -6.00
N SER A 102 17.60 -3.02 -4.82
CA SER A 102 17.89 -4.41 -4.46
C SER A 102 16.68 -5.13 -3.89
N GLU A 103 16.16 -6.12 -4.63
CA GLU A 103 15.04 -6.97 -4.17
C GLU A 103 15.37 -7.70 -2.85
N THR A 104 16.63 -8.10 -2.65
CA THR A 104 17.08 -8.71 -1.40
C THR A 104 16.99 -7.72 -0.24
N SER A 105 17.42 -6.46 -0.45
CA SER A 105 17.32 -5.39 0.55
C SER A 105 15.86 -5.06 0.85
N GLN A 106 15.01 -4.95 -0.19
CA GLN A 106 13.57 -4.73 -0.05
C GLN A 106 12.94 -5.81 0.83
N ARG A 107 13.16 -7.09 0.52
CA ARG A 107 12.62 -8.21 1.30
C ARG A 107 13.07 -8.17 2.76
N ALA A 108 14.35 -7.92 3.01
CA ALA A 108 14.88 -7.84 4.37
C ALA A 108 14.27 -6.65 5.15
N PHE A 109 14.19 -5.48 4.51
CA PHE A 109 13.61 -4.28 5.09
C PHE A 109 12.13 -4.47 5.43
N PHE A 110 11.30 -4.91 4.48
CA PHE A 110 9.86 -5.09 4.71
C PHE A 110 9.57 -6.18 5.73
N ALA A 111 10.34 -7.28 5.76
CA ALA A 111 10.22 -8.29 6.81
C ALA A 111 10.52 -7.72 8.20
N SER A 112 11.61 -6.95 8.34
CA SER A 112 11.97 -6.29 9.58
C SER A 112 10.94 -5.23 9.99
N LEU A 113 10.42 -4.47 9.03
CA LEU A 113 9.44 -3.42 9.23
C LEU A 113 8.11 -3.98 9.74
N ILE A 114 7.58 -5.03 9.09
CA ILE A 114 6.36 -5.72 9.54
C ILE A 114 6.54 -6.24 10.97
N SER A 115 7.71 -6.82 11.30
CA SER A 115 8.00 -7.29 12.66
C SER A 115 8.04 -6.14 13.67
N PHE A 116 8.66 -5.01 13.33
CA PHE A 116 8.71 -3.82 14.16
C PHE A 116 7.31 -3.23 14.40
N MET A 117 6.53 -3.08 13.33
CA MET A 117 5.17 -2.54 13.40
C MET A 117 4.26 -3.42 14.26
N SER A 118 4.36 -4.75 14.12
CA SER A 118 3.63 -5.70 14.95
C SER A 118 4.06 -5.64 16.42
N MET A 119 5.37 -5.58 16.69
CA MET A 119 5.90 -5.52 18.06
C MET A 119 5.42 -4.30 18.84
N TYR A 120 5.32 -3.14 18.18
CA TYR A 120 4.94 -1.87 18.81
C TYR A 120 3.50 -1.45 18.51
N SER A 121 2.71 -2.29 17.84
CA SER A 121 1.31 -2.03 17.49
C SER A 121 1.10 -0.74 16.68
N PHE A 122 1.96 -0.49 15.69
CA PHE A 122 1.76 0.59 14.72
C PHE A 122 0.70 0.21 13.69
N ASP A 123 -0.17 1.17 13.34
CA ASP A 123 -1.24 1.01 12.34
C ASP A 123 -0.73 1.22 10.90
N GLY A 124 0.46 1.79 10.75
CA GLY A 124 1.01 2.14 9.44
C GLY A 124 2.43 2.69 9.52
N VAL A 125 3.01 2.88 8.34
CA VAL A 125 4.35 3.41 8.13
C VAL A 125 4.29 4.53 7.08
N ASP A 126 5.02 5.60 7.35
CA ASP A 126 5.30 6.69 6.43
C ASP A 126 6.78 6.61 6.02
N ILE A 127 7.04 6.33 4.75
CA ILE A 127 8.39 6.33 4.20
C ILE A 127 8.66 7.73 3.64
N ASP A 128 9.42 8.50 4.41
CA ASP A 128 9.70 9.91 4.17
C ASP A 128 11.05 10.03 3.43
N TRP A 129 11.08 9.56 2.18
CA TRP A 129 12.29 9.60 1.35
C TRP A 129 12.36 10.92 0.58
N GLU A 130 13.34 11.74 0.93
CA GLU A 130 13.52 13.07 0.36
C GLU A 130 14.87 13.23 -0.36
N TYR A 131 15.00 12.99 -1.67
CA TYR A 131 13.97 12.52 -2.61
C TYR A 131 14.52 11.42 -3.53
N PRO A 132 13.66 10.51 -4.04
CA PRO A 132 14.05 9.56 -5.07
C PRO A 132 14.52 10.30 -6.32
N ALA A 133 15.57 9.79 -6.96
CA ALA A 133 16.18 10.35 -8.17
C ALA A 133 16.71 11.80 -8.07
N ALA A 134 16.69 12.42 -6.90
CA ALA A 134 17.33 13.71 -6.69
C ALA A 134 18.84 13.52 -6.48
N GLU A 135 19.64 13.90 -7.47
CA GLU A 135 21.10 13.71 -7.46
C GLU A 135 21.78 14.38 -6.27
N ASP A 136 21.30 15.57 -5.87
CA ASP A 136 21.77 16.32 -4.69
C ASP A 136 21.39 15.66 -3.35
N ARG A 137 20.59 14.59 -3.41
CA ARG A 137 20.11 13.79 -2.26
C ARG A 137 20.45 12.31 -2.43
N SER A 138 21.51 12.00 -3.18
CA SER A 138 22.00 10.63 -3.42
C SER A 138 21.03 9.72 -4.22
N GLY A 139 20.04 10.31 -4.91
CA GLY A 139 19.10 9.57 -5.73
C GLY A 139 19.67 9.13 -7.07
N ARG A 140 19.19 7.99 -7.57
CA ARG A 140 19.44 7.45 -8.91
C ARG A 140 18.18 7.55 -9.78
N SER A 141 18.35 7.69 -11.09
CA SER A 141 17.23 7.84 -12.03
C SER A 141 16.22 6.68 -11.98
N GLU A 142 16.68 5.49 -11.58
CA GLU A 142 15.94 4.25 -11.48
C GLU A 142 15.06 4.17 -10.23
N ASP A 143 15.34 5.00 -9.21
CA ASP A 143 14.74 4.93 -7.88
C ASP A 143 13.21 4.89 -7.94
N PHE A 144 12.58 5.73 -8.76
CA PHE A 144 11.12 5.78 -8.87
C PHE A 144 10.53 4.46 -9.34
N ALA A 145 11.09 3.86 -10.39
CA ALA A 145 10.55 2.65 -10.99
C ALA A 145 10.71 1.46 -10.05
N GLU A 146 11.88 1.34 -9.43
CA GLU A 146 12.23 0.23 -8.56
C GLU A 146 11.50 0.30 -7.21
N TYR A 147 11.39 1.50 -6.65
CA TYR A 147 10.66 1.71 -5.41
C TYR A 147 9.16 1.45 -5.58
N CYS A 148 8.53 1.94 -6.65
CA CYS A 148 7.13 1.63 -6.95
C CYS A 148 6.90 0.13 -7.15
N ALA A 149 7.81 -0.54 -7.87
CA ALA A 149 7.74 -1.99 -8.05
C ALA A 149 7.88 -2.74 -6.71
N SER A 150 8.68 -2.25 -5.76
CA SER A 150 8.86 -2.88 -4.46
C SER A 150 7.58 -2.90 -3.63
N LEU A 151 6.83 -1.79 -3.60
CA LEU A 151 5.61 -1.63 -2.82
C LEU A 151 4.48 -2.56 -3.30
N THR A 152 4.46 -2.88 -4.59
CA THR A 152 3.43 -3.77 -5.19
C THR A 152 3.73 -5.26 -5.01
N LYS A 153 4.96 -5.63 -4.69
CA LYS A 153 5.41 -7.04 -4.58
C LYS A 153 5.30 -7.61 -3.16
N GLN A 154 5.26 -6.76 -2.13
CA GLN A 154 5.41 -7.18 -0.75
C GLN A 154 4.05 -7.34 -0.05
N PRO A 155 3.91 -8.26 0.94
CA PRO A 155 2.66 -8.52 1.64
C PRO A 155 2.36 -7.45 2.70
N ILE A 156 2.35 -6.17 2.30
CA ILE A 156 1.97 -5.02 3.14
C ILE A 156 0.45 -4.75 3.08
N ASN A 157 -0.34 -5.64 2.47
CA ASN A 157 -1.80 -5.52 2.28
C ASN A 157 -2.64 -5.28 3.56
N GLY A 158 -2.03 -5.28 4.75
CA GLY A 158 -2.68 -4.95 6.03
C GLY A 158 -2.22 -3.63 6.68
N PHE A 159 -1.23 -2.93 6.12
CA PHE A 159 -0.66 -1.72 6.73
C PHE A 159 -0.77 -0.50 5.80
N ILE A 160 -1.10 0.66 6.37
CA ILE A 160 -1.09 1.92 5.62
C ILE A 160 0.37 2.27 5.32
N THR A 161 0.75 2.24 4.05
CA THR A 161 2.06 2.71 3.58
C THR A 161 1.86 4.00 2.80
N LYS A 162 2.42 5.11 3.28
CA LYS A 162 2.52 6.35 2.52
C LYS A 162 3.99 6.55 2.16
N ALA A 163 4.29 6.77 0.89
CA ALA A 163 5.61 7.20 0.46
C ALA A 163 5.47 8.64 -0.03
N LEU A 164 6.08 9.58 0.69
CA LEU A 164 6.03 10.99 0.35
C LEU A 164 7.25 11.35 -0.49
N THR A 165 7.02 11.67 -1.76
CA THR A 165 7.90 12.53 -2.55
C THR A 165 7.27 13.90 -2.57
N HIS A 166 7.97 14.94 -2.12
CA HIS A 166 7.40 16.26 -1.78
C HIS A 166 6.42 16.80 -2.82
N PHE A 167 5.13 16.63 -2.53
CA PHE A 167 4.06 17.61 -2.68
C PHE A 167 3.04 17.29 -1.58
N PHE A 168 2.83 18.22 -0.66
CA PHE A 168 1.57 18.26 0.06
C PHE A 168 0.46 18.53 -0.95
N ILE A 169 -0.19 17.47 -1.42
CA ILE A 169 -1.62 17.50 -1.71
C ILE A 169 -2.28 16.70 -0.59
N ASP A 170 -2.52 17.39 0.53
CA ASP A 170 -3.68 17.07 1.34
C ASP A 170 -4.85 17.84 0.76
N THR A 171 -5.66 17.21 -0.09
CA THR A 171 -6.93 17.82 -0.53
C THR A 171 -8.12 16.87 -0.69
N SER A 172 -8.11 15.62 -0.20
CA SER A 172 -9.33 14.77 -0.32
C SER A 172 -9.40 13.48 0.50
N ILE A 173 -8.75 13.36 1.67
CA ILE A 173 -9.01 12.22 2.57
C ILE A 173 -9.55 12.63 3.95
N PHE A 174 -9.84 13.90 4.24
CA PHE A 174 -10.82 14.24 5.29
C PHE A 174 -11.59 15.53 4.98
N THR A 175 -12.59 15.41 4.11
CA THR A 175 -13.94 15.97 4.30
C THR A 175 -14.94 14.91 3.86
#